data_AF-A0A1V1P2Z8-F1
#
_entry.id   AF-A0A1V1P2Z8-F1
#
_cell.length_a   1.000
_cell.length_b   1.000
_cell.length_c   1.000
_cell.angle_alpha   90.00
_cell.angle_beta   90.00
_cell.angle_gamma   90.00
#
_symmetry.space_group_name_H-M   'P 1'
#
loop_
_entity.id
_entity.type
_entity.pdbx_description
1 polymer ?
#
loop_
_entity_poly.entity_id
_entity_poly.type
_entity_poly.pdbx_seq_one_letter_code
_entity_poly.pdbx_strand_id
1 'polypeptide(L)'
;MIIIYSTAARIDEILSLKIEQLHLDAEKPNATIIGKGSKIRTLYLLPKAVAHLKNYLKEFHGETPIPKAYVFYSRNFGPHGKMSQTAVNKQLKKHARTAHQICDEVPLNIHAHQLRHAKASHWLEDGMNIVQISFLLGHEQLQTTMIYIDITTEQELKALATLED
;
A
#
# COMPACT_ATOMS: atom_id res chain seq x y z
N MET A 1 3.71 3.15 -7.03
CA MET A 1 2.45 2.35 -7.06
C MET A 1 2.59 1.05 -6.30
N ILE A 2 3.65 0.27 -6.57
CA ILE A 2 3.89 -1.04 -5.96
C ILE A 2 3.78 -1.02 -4.43
N ILE A 3 4.41 -0.05 -3.76
CA ILE A 3 4.36 0.04 -2.29
C ILE A 3 2.95 0.30 -1.75
N ILE A 4 2.18 1.16 -2.40
CA ILE A 4 0.79 1.45 -1.98
C ILE A 4 -0.03 0.16 -2.07
N TYR A 5 0.05 -0.53 -3.20
CA TYR A 5 -0.71 -1.74 -3.43
C TYR A 5 -0.21 -2.90 -2.56
N SER A 6 1.09 -3.10 -2.36
CA SER A 6 1.61 -4.25 -1.60
C SER A 6 1.38 -4.15 -0.10
N THR A 7 1.32 -2.93 0.44
CA THR A 7 1.18 -2.67 1.89
C THR A 7 -0.23 -2.23 2.30
N ALA A 8 -1.05 -1.86 1.32
CA ALA A 8 -2.32 -1.18 1.53
C ALA A 8 -2.23 0.06 2.43
N ALA A 9 -1.06 0.68 2.61
CA ALA A 9 -0.88 1.83 3.49
C ALA A 9 -1.60 3.09 2.97
N ARG A 10 -1.92 4.04 3.86
CA ARG A 10 -2.50 5.32 3.43
C ARG A 10 -1.46 6.09 2.63
N ILE A 11 -1.90 6.83 1.63
CA ILE A 11 -1.00 7.57 0.76
C ILE A 11 -0.14 8.57 1.55
N ASP A 12 -0.71 9.22 2.56
CA ASP A 12 0.04 10.19 3.35
C ASP A 12 1.14 9.55 4.21
N GLU A 13 0.91 8.34 4.72
CA GLU A 13 1.90 7.57 5.46
C GLU A 13 3.08 7.20 4.55
N ILE A 14 2.80 6.77 3.32
CA ILE A 14 3.82 6.46 2.31
C ILE A 14 4.61 7.71 1.90
N LEU A 15 3.94 8.84 1.67
CA LEU A 15 4.60 10.08 1.28
C LEU A 15 5.40 10.71 2.44
N SER A 16 5.07 10.37 3.69
CA SER A 16 5.79 10.85 4.87
C SER A 16 6.97 9.96 5.26
N LEU A 17 7.12 8.79 4.61
CA LEU A 17 8.16 7.82 4.93
C LEU A 17 9.54 8.40 4.63
N LYS A 18 10.45 8.26 5.60
CA LYS A 18 11.85 8.65 5.49
C LYS A 18 12.75 7.44 5.28
N ILE A 19 13.94 7.71 4.74
CA ILE A 19 14.96 6.68 4.48
C ILE A 19 15.30 5.89 5.74
N GLU A 20 15.51 6.57 6.87
CA GLU A 20 15.85 5.95 8.17
C GLU A 20 14.79 4.98 8.70
N GLN A 21 13.57 5.04 8.15
CA GLN A 21 12.46 4.19 8.56
C GLN A 21 12.34 2.92 7.69
N LEU A 22 13.22 2.74 6.70
CA LEU A 22 13.29 1.55 5.85
C LEU A 22 14.31 0.55 6.40
N HIS A 23 13.87 -0.68 6.62
CA HIS A 23 14.70 -1.78 7.09
C HIS A 23 14.72 -2.89 6.02
N LEU A 24 15.36 -2.62 4.88
CA LEU A 24 15.28 -3.47 3.69
C LEU A 24 16.17 -4.72 3.71
N ASP A 25 17.18 -4.73 4.58
CA ASP A 25 18.15 -5.83 4.72
C ASP A 25 17.93 -6.66 5.99
N ALA A 26 16.89 -6.36 6.77
CA ALA A 26 16.48 -7.17 7.91
C ALA A 26 15.97 -8.55 7.45
N GLU A 27 16.04 -9.56 8.32
CA GLU A 27 15.48 -10.91 8.07
C GLU A 27 14.01 -10.86 7.62
N LYS A 28 13.24 -9.95 8.21
CA LYS A 28 11.88 -9.60 7.81
C LYS A 28 11.85 -8.15 7.34
N PRO A 29 12.09 -7.88 6.04
CA PRO A 29 12.13 -6.52 5.52
C PRO A 29 10.87 -5.74 5.84
N ASN A 30 11.01 -4.52 6.33
CA ASN A 30 9.88 -3.72 6.77
C ASN A 30 10.13 -2.21 6.69
N ALA A 31 9.05 -1.45 6.85
CA ALA A 31 9.07 0.00 6.97
C ALA A 31 8.28 0.44 8.21
N THR A 32 8.85 1.36 9.00
CA THR A 32 8.19 1.94 10.16
C THR A 32 7.42 3.19 9.74
N ILE A 33 6.10 3.19 9.88
CA ILE A 33 5.27 4.35 9.52
C ILE A 33 4.57 4.96 10.73
N ILE A 34 4.27 6.25 10.63
CA ILE A 34 3.53 7.01 11.64
C ILE A 34 2.17 7.36 11.04
N GLY A 35 1.12 6.78 11.60
CA GLY A 35 -0.26 7.00 11.19
C GLY A 35 -0.93 8.15 11.95
N LYS A 36 -2.25 8.27 11.76
CA LYS A 36 -3.10 9.23 12.46
C LYS A 36 -2.97 9.06 13.99
N GLY A 37 -2.88 10.18 14.71
CA GLY A 37 -2.71 10.19 16.17
C GLY A 37 -1.30 9.76 16.62
N SER A 38 -0.29 9.89 15.76
CA SER A 38 1.10 9.51 16.02
C SER A 38 1.30 8.02 16.35
N LYS A 39 0.36 7.18 15.93
CA LYS A 39 0.44 5.73 16.12
C LYS A 39 1.48 5.14 15.18
N ILE A 40 2.48 4.46 15.75
CA ILE A 40 3.53 3.80 14.99
C ILE A 40 3.08 2.39 14.62
N ARG A 41 3.32 1.98 13.36
CA ARG A 41 3.16 0.58 12.96
C ARG A 41 4.22 0.15 11.97
N THR A 42 4.50 -1.15 11.99
CA THR A 42 5.45 -1.82 11.08
C THR A 42 4.71 -2.35 9.86
N LEU A 43 5.15 -1.97 8.67
CA LEU A 43 4.70 -2.53 7.39
C LEU A 43 5.73 -3.51 6.88
N TYR A 44 5.42 -4.81 6.91
CA TYR A 44 6.28 -5.82 6.29
C TYR A 44 6.22 -5.72 4.76
N LEU A 45 7.37 -5.91 4.13
CA LEU A 45 7.56 -5.73 2.70
C LEU A 45 7.86 -7.08 2.03
N LEU A 46 7.08 -7.40 1.01
CA LEU A 46 7.31 -8.58 0.19
C LEU A 46 8.60 -8.43 -0.64
N PRO A 47 9.27 -9.53 -1.02
CA PRO A 47 10.53 -9.49 -1.78
C PRO A 47 10.49 -8.60 -3.03
N LYS A 48 9.37 -8.64 -3.77
CA LYS A 48 9.14 -7.78 -4.93
C LYS A 48 9.15 -6.29 -4.57
N ALA A 49 8.48 -5.90 -3.49
CA ALA A 49 8.46 -4.51 -3.03
C ALA A 49 9.86 -4.04 -2.58
N VAL A 50 10.60 -4.91 -1.90
CA VAL A 50 11.99 -4.65 -1.48
C VAL A 50 12.88 -4.42 -2.70
N ALA A 51 12.83 -5.30 -3.71
CA ALA A 51 13.62 -5.16 -4.92
C ALA A 51 13.36 -3.82 -5.64
N HIS A 52 12.09 -3.44 -5.79
CA HIS A 52 11.74 -2.16 -6.39
C HIS A 52 12.19 -0.95 -5.54
N LEU A 53 12.11 -1.03 -4.21
CA LEU A 53 12.62 0.02 -3.33
C LEU A 53 14.13 0.16 -3.44
N LYS A 54 14.90 -0.93 -3.42
CA LYS A 54 16.37 -0.87 -3.57
C LYS A 54 16.79 -0.21 -4.88
N ASN A 55 16.15 -0.60 -5.99
CA ASN A 55 16.41 0.02 -7.29
C ASN A 55 16.06 1.51 -7.30
N TYR A 56 14.91 1.87 -6.73
CA TYR A 56 14.48 3.26 -6.61
C TYR A 56 15.45 4.08 -5.75
N LEU A 57 15.91 3.55 -4.61
CA LEU A 57 16.86 4.25 -3.75
C LEU A 57 18.18 4.50 -4.48
N LYS A 58 18.69 3.50 -5.20
CA LYS A 58 19.90 3.66 -6.01
C LYS A 58 19.75 4.75 -7.07
N GLU A 59 18.62 4.79 -7.77
CA GLU A 59 18.37 5.76 -8.85
C GLU A 59 18.15 7.19 -8.34
N PHE A 60 17.38 7.37 -7.26
CA PHE A 60 16.91 8.68 -6.83
C PHE A 60 17.63 9.25 -5.59
N HIS A 61 18.34 8.41 -4.85
CA HIS A 61 19.09 8.78 -3.63
C HIS A 61 20.59 8.44 -3.71
N GLY A 62 21.01 7.67 -4.72
CA GLY A 62 22.40 7.25 -4.91
C GLY A 62 22.87 6.19 -3.91
N GLU A 63 24.18 6.02 -3.80
CA GLU A 63 24.82 5.00 -2.95
C GLU A 63 24.82 5.37 -1.46
N THR A 64 24.65 6.66 -1.11
CA THR A 64 24.61 7.13 0.29
C THR A 64 23.39 8.02 0.54
N PRO A 65 22.20 7.40 0.73
CA PRO A 65 20.97 8.12 1.00
C PRO A 65 21.02 8.90 2.33
N ILE A 66 20.41 10.10 2.35
CA ILE A 66 20.31 10.92 3.55
C ILE A 66 19.23 10.34 4.48
N PRO A 67 19.52 9.95 5.74
CA PRO A 67 18.57 9.26 6.61
C PRO A 67 17.23 10.00 6.81
N LYS A 68 17.29 11.34 6.97
CA LYS A 68 16.11 12.19 7.20
C LYS A 68 15.36 12.60 5.93
N ALA A 69 15.84 12.22 4.74
CA ALA A 69 15.16 12.52 3.48
C ALA A 69 13.88 11.70 3.34
N TYR A 70 12.89 12.25 2.62
CA TYR A 70 11.71 11.50 2.21
C TYR A 70 12.10 10.44 1.19
N VAL A 71 11.59 9.22 1.35
CA VAL A 71 11.76 8.16 0.35
C VAL A 71 11.21 8.65 -1.00
N PHE A 72 9.97 9.14 -0.99
CA PHE A 72 9.30 9.71 -2.16
C PHE A 72 9.24 11.23 -2.04
N TYR A 73 10.22 11.91 -2.65
CA TYR A 73 10.36 13.35 -2.56
C TYR A 73 9.82 14.08 -3.80
N SER A 74 9.49 15.36 -3.63
CA SER A 74 9.11 16.24 -4.73
C SER A 74 10.35 16.69 -5.50
N ARG A 75 10.38 16.49 -6.82
CA ARG A 75 11.47 16.97 -7.68
C ARG A 75 11.70 18.49 -7.61
N ASN A 76 10.68 19.27 -7.24
CA ASN A 76 10.79 20.73 -7.11
C ASN A 76 11.47 21.18 -5.82
N PHE A 77 11.42 20.34 -4.77
CA PHE A 77 11.91 20.69 -3.43
C PHE A 77 13.09 19.80 -2.98
N GLY A 78 13.47 18.83 -3.81
CA GLY A 78 14.54 17.89 -3.50
C GLY A 78 14.19 16.92 -2.36
N PRO A 79 15.18 16.19 -1.83
CA PRO A 79 15.00 15.07 -0.90
C PRO A 79 14.34 15.45 0.44
N HIS A 80 14.30 16.73 0.78
CA HIS A 80 13.66 17.25 2.00
C HIS A 80 12.22 17.72 1.78
N GLY A 81 11.73 17.73 0.54
CA GLY A 81 10.37 18.12 0.22
C GLY A 81 9.45 16.94 0.03
N LYS A 82 8.42 16.83 0.87
CA LYS A 82 7.37 15.81 0.75
C LYS A 82 6.66 15.93 -0.61
N MET A 83 6.51 14.83 -1.32
CA MET A 83 5.69 14.78 -2.53
C MET A 83 4.21 14.97 -2.16
N SER A 84 3.46 15.74 -2.96
CA SER A 84 2.04 15.97 -2.70
C SER A 84 1.16 14.81 -3.20
N GLN A 85 0.03 14.59 -2.53
CA GLN A 85 -0.97 13.59 -2.97
C GLN A 85 -1.49 13.90 -4.38
N THR A 86 -1.66 15.18 -4.71
CA THR A 86 -2.06 15.64 -6.05
C THR A 86 -1.06 15.21 -7.12
N ALA A 87 0.25 15.29 -6.85
CA ALA A 87 1.27 14.85 -7.78
C ALA A 87 1.18 13.33 -8.03
N VAL A 88 0.98 12.55 -6.96
CA VAL A 88 0.79 11.09 -7.08
C VAL A 88 -0.47 10.75 -7.86
N ASN A 89 -1.59 11.40 -7.58
CA ASN A 89 -2.86 11.18 -8.29
C ASN A 89 -2.74 11.55 -9.78
N LYS A 90 -1.98 12.59 -10.12
CA LYS A 90 -1.69 12.93 -11.53
C LYS A 90 -0.90 11.81 -12.24
N GLN A 91 0.10 11.23 -11.57
CA GLN A 91 0.85 10.09 -12.13
C GLN A 91 -0.02 8.85 -12.25
N LEU A 92 -0.84 8.55 -11.24
CA LEU A 92 -1.80 7.44 -11.28
C LEU A 92 -2.74 7.54 -12.48
N LYS A 93 -3.39 8.69 -12.69
CA LYS A 93 -4.27 8.93 -13.84
C LYS A 93 -3.55 8.86 -15.19
N LYS A 94 -2.27 9.22 -15.25
CA LYS A 94 -1.46 9.09 -16.47
C LYS A 94 -1.30 7.61 -16.82
N HIS A 95 -0.85 6.80 -15.87
CA HIS A 95 -0.63 5.38 -16.10
C HIS A 95 -1.93 4.60 -16.28
N ALA A 96 -3.01 4.99 -15.60
CA ALA A 96 -4.33 4.42 -15.80
C ALA A 96 -4.82 4.57 -17.24
N ARG A 97 -4.61 5.74 -17.85
CA ARG A 97 -4.93 5.96 -19.27
C ARG A 97 -4.16 5.02 -20.19
N THR A 98 -2.87 4.82 -19.95
CA THR A 98 -2.05 3.90 -20.75
C THR A 98 -2.50 2.44 -20.55
N ALA A 99 -2.79 2.03 -19.32
CA ALA A 99 -3.28 0.68 -19.03
C ALA A 99 -4.68 0.44 -19.62
N HIS A 100 -5.56 1.44 -19.59
CA HIS A 100 -6.91 1.38 -20.17
C HIS A 100 -6.91 1.15 -21.68
N GLN A 101 -5.86 1.58 -22.39
CA GLN A 101 -5.70 1.30 -23.83
C GLN A 101 -5.42 -0.19 -24.11
N ILE A 102 -4.95 -0.93 -23.11
CA ILE A 102 -4.63 -2.36 -23.22
C ILE A 102 -5.77 -3.21 -22.62
N CYS A 103 -6.42 -2.73 -21.57
CA CYS A 103 -7.53 -3.37 -20.88
C CYS A 103 -8.54 -2.30 -20.44
N ASP A 104 -9.68 -2.26 -21.10
CA ASP A 104 -10.76 -1.29 -20.90
C ASP A 104 -11.41 -1.36 -19.51
N GLU A 105 -11.26 -2.48 -18.80
CA GLU A 105 -11.69 -2.60 -17.40
C GLU A 105 -10.89 -1.72 -16.42
N VAL A 106 -9.69 -1.26 -16.80
CA VAL A 106 -8.87 -0.42 -15.92
C VAL A 106 -9.52 0.96 -15.74
N PRO A 107 -9.88 1.38 -14.51
CA PRO A 107 -10.58 2.65 -14.31
C PRO A 107 -9.70 3.88 -14.59
N LEU A 108 -10.20 4.79 -15.42
CA LEU A 108 -9.50 6.04 -15.78
C LEU A 108 -9.29 7.00 -14.59
N ASN A 109 -10.18 6.95 -13.60
CA ASN A 109 -10.19 7.83 -12.43
C ASN A 109 -9.53 7.21 -11.19
N ILE A 110 -8.57 6.31 -11.40
CA ILE A 110 -7.88 5.64 -10.30
C ILE A 110 -7.20 6.64 -9.35
N HIS A 111 -7.28 6.38 -8.05
CA HIS A 111 -6.60 7.13 -7.01
C HIS A 111 -6.03 6.21 -5.93
N ALA A 112 -5.15 6.73 -5.08
CA ALA A 112 -4.39 5.90 -4.14
C ALA A 112 -5.27 5.11 -3.14
N HIS A 113 -6.43 5.65 -2.74
CA HIS A 113 -7.34 4.95 -1.85
C HIS A 113 -7.99 3.74 -2.53
N GLN A 114 -8.31 3.82 -3.83
CA GLN A 114 -8.79 2.66 -4.58
C GLN A 114 -7.76 1.52 -4.64
N LEU A 115 -6.47 1.82 -4.79
CA LEU A 115 -5.42 0.78 -4.73
C LEU A 115 -5.35 0.11 -3.36
N ARG A 116 -5.57 0.87 -2.29
CA ARG A 116 -5.66 0.35 -0.92
C ARG A 116 -6.90 -0.53 -0.75
N HIS A 117 -8.05 -0.09 -1.24
CA HIS A 117 -9.29 -0.87 -1.22
C HIS A 117 -9.13 -2.17 -2.01
N ALA A 118 -8.59 -2.11 -3.22
CA ALA A 118 -8.34 -3.29 -4.05
C ALA A 118 -7.43 -4.30 -3.34
N LYS A 119 -6.34 -3.85 -2.68
CA LYS A 119 -5.50 -4.81 -1.95
C LYS A 119 -6.23 -5.46 -0.78
N ALA A 120 -7.07 -4.72 -0.06
CA ALA A 120 -7.86 -5.27 1.04
C ALA A 120 -8.86 -6.32 0.55
N SER A 121 -9.53 -6.07 -0.58
CA SER A 121 -10.40 -7.05 -1.24
C SER A 121 -9.62 -8.30 -1.66
N HIS A 122 -8.47 -8.14 -2.33
CA HIS A 122 -7.67 -9.30 -2.72
C HIS A 122 -7.15 -10.10 -1.51
N TRP A 123 -6.81 -9.46 -0.39
CA TRP A 123 -6.46 -10.20 0.83
C TRP A 123 -7.62 -11.03 1.37
N LEU A 124 -8.85 -10.51 1.30
CA LEU A 124 -10.05 -11.24 1.68
C LEU A 124 -10.29 -12.44 0.74
N GLU A 125 -10.14 -12.23 -0.57
CA GLU A 125 -10.21 -13.29 -1.59
C GLU A 125 -9.13 -14.37 -1.41
N ASP A 126 -7.91 -13.96 -1.02
CA ASP A 126 -6.80 -14.85 -0.65
C ASP A 126 -7.06 -15.63 0.67
N GLY A 127 -8.21 -15.40 1.32
CA GLY A 127 -8.63 -16.13 2.53
C GLY A 127 -8.16 -15.52 3.85
N MET A 128 -7.60 -14.31 3.86
CA MET A 128 -7.28 -13.63 5.11
C MET A 128 -8.55 -13.23 5.87
N ASN A 129 -8.55 -13.42 7.18
CA ASN A 129 -9.71 -13.02 7.98
C ASN A 129 -9.77 -11.49 8.14
N ILE A 130 -10.98 -10.98 8.36
CA ILE A 130 -11.24 -9.53 8.41
C ILE A 130 -10.49 -8.82 9.55
N VAL A 131 -10.21 -9.51 10.65
CA VAL A 131 -9.47 -8.95 11.79
C VAL A 131 -8.00 -8.72 11.42
N GLN A 132 -7.39 -9.67 10.72
CA GLN A 132 -6.02 -9.55 10.18
C GLN A 132 -5.95 -8.40 9.16
N ILE A 133 -6.92 -8.30 8.25
CA ILE A 133 -6.99 -7.21 7.26
C ILE A 133 -7.13 -5.86 7.97
N SER A 134 -8.02 -5.76 8.96
CA SER A 134 -8.23 -4.55 9.75
C SER A 134 -6.97 -4.10 10.48
N PHE A 135 -6.22 -5.06 11.04
CA PHE A 135 -4.93 -4.82 11.68
C PHE A 135 -3.90 -4.28 10.68
N LEU A 136 -3.75 -4.92 9.50
CA LEU A 136 -2.82 -4.47 8.46
C LEU A 136 -3.17 -3.08 7.91
N LEU A 137 -4.46 -2.81 7.73
CA LEU A 137 -4.95 -1.50 7.30
C LEU A 137 -4.77 -0.43 8.39
N GLY A 138 -4.65 -0.81 9.66
CA GLY A 138 -4.59 0.14 10.79
C GLY A 138 -5.90 0.91 10.93
N HIS A 139 -7.03 0.19 10.89
CA HIS A 139 -8.35 0.73 11.19
C HIS A 139 -8.61 0.71 12.70
N GLU A 140 -9.10 1.83 13.24
CA GLU A 140 -9.44 1.94 14.66
C GLU A 140 -10.76 1.24 14.99
N GLN A 141 -11.67 1.16 14.01
CA GLN A 141 -12.95 0.50 14.13
C GLN A 141 -13.06 -0.59 13.07
N LEU A 142 -13.38 -1.82 13.49
CA LEU A 142 -13.53 -2.96 12.60
C LEU A 142 -14.60 -2.72 11.52
N GLN A 143 -15.64 -1.93 11.84
CA GLN A 143 -16.69 -1.50 10.92
C GLN A 143 -16.15 -0.87 9.63
N THR A 144 -15.00 -0.17 9.69
CA THR A 144 -14.38 0.45 8.51
C THR A 144 -13.83 -0.60 7.55
N THR A 145 -13.51 -1.79 8.05
CA THR A 145 -13.02 -2.94 7.26
C THR A 145 -14.20 -3.77 6.74
N MET A 146 -15.35 -3.76 7.41
CA MET A 146 -16.54 -4.51 7.00
C MET A 146 -17.08 -4.10 5.62
N ILE A 147 -16.72 -2.91 5.10
CA ILE A 147 -17.09 -2.46 3.74
C ILE A 147 -16.58 -3.39 2.62
N TYR A 148 -15.60 -4.26 2.90
CA TYR A 148 -15.08 -5.23 1.93
C TYR A 148 -15.78 -6.58 1.99
N ILE A 149 -16.60 -6.82 3.01
CA ILE A 149 -17.33 -8.08 3.15
C ILE A 149 -18.61 -7.94 2.33
N ASP A 150 -18.64 -8.64 1.21
CA ASP A 150 -19.89 -9.02 0.56
C ASP A 150 -20.00 -10.53 0.73
N ILE A 151 -20.91 -10.98 1.60
CA ILE A 151 -21.10 -12.43 1.83
C ILE A 151 -21.88 -12.94 0.62
N THR A 152 -21.17 -13.63 -0.27
CA THR A 152 -21.82 -14.30 -1.40
C THR A 152 -22.45 -15.61 -0.95
N THR A 153 -23.54 -16.03 -1.60
CA THR A 153 -24.18 -17.33 -1.35
C THR A 153 -23.21 -18.50 -1.50
N GLU A 154 -22.22 -18.38 -2.40
CA GLU A 154 -21.19 -19.40 -2.61
C GLU A 154 -20.25 -19.55 -1.40
N GLN A 155 -19.88 -18.44 -0.75
CA GLN A 155 -19.08 -18.46 0.48
C GLN A 155 -19.86 -19.07 1.66
N GLU A 156 -21.17 -18.80 1.76
CA GLU A 156 -22.03 -19.39 2.78
C GLU A 156 -22.15 -20.90 2.62
N LEU A 157 -22.43 -21.39 1.40
CA LEU A 157 -22.51 -22.82 1.10
C LEU A 157 -21.19 -23.54 1.38
N LYS A 158 -20.05 -22.93 1.01
CA LYS A 158 -18.72 -23.49 1.27
C LYS A 158 -18.41 -23.58 2.76
N ALA A 159 -18.83 -22.60 3.56
CA ALA A 159 -18.66 -22.61 5.01
C ALA A 159 -19.54 -23.67 5.69
N LEU A 160 -20.79 -23.83 5.25
CA LEU A 160 -21.69 -24.86 5.77
C LEU A 160 -21.19 -26.27 5.44
N ALA A 161 -20.66 -26.49 4.23
CA ALA A 161 -20.09 -27.78 3.85
C ALA A 161 -18.92 -28.23 4.75
N THR A 162 -18.14 -27.29 5.31
CA THR A 162 -17.05 -27.62 6.26
C THR A 162 -17.51 -27.97 7.68
N LEU A 163 -18.80 -27.82 7.99
CA LEU A 163 -19.39 -28.14 9.30
C LEU A 163 -20.12 -29.49 9.29
N GLU A 164 -20.32 -30.09 8.12
CA GLU A 164 -20.98 -31.38 7.93
C GLU A 164 -20.00 -32.58 7.96
N ASP A 165 -18.69 -32.31 8.12
CA ASP A 165 -17.61 -33.28 8.40
C ASP A 165 -17.29 -33.35 9.91
#